data_AF-A0A0M4DE02-F1
#
_entry.id   AF-A0A0M4DE02-F1
#
_cell.length_a   1.000
_cell.length_b   1.000
_cell.length_c   1.000
_cell.angle_alpha   90.00
_cell.angle_beta   90.00
_cell.angle_gamma   90.00
#
_symmetry.space_group_name_H-M   'P 1'
#
loop_
_entity.id
_entity.type
_entity.pdbx_description
1 polymer ?
#
loop_
_entity_poly.entity_id
_entity_poly.type
_entity_poly.pdbx_seq_one_letter_code
_entity_poly.pdbx_strand_id
1 'polypeptide(L)'
;MIDKSKVISLRLTEQETAALDSAARSLGTTRAEVIRTALRIGVPFAVASHGINAPRLVMCLERMQAALDVIVHREHADAAPQLNTIAEQRMAEFHA
;
A
#
# COMPACT_ATOMS: atom_id res chain seq x y z
N MET A 1 -19.88 12.61 -22.35
CA MET A 1 -18.73 13.26 -21.67
C MET A 1 -17.49 13.00 -22.51
N ILE A 2 -16.84 14.02 -23.05
CA ILE A 2 -15.57 13.84 -23.75
C ILE A 2 -14.51 13.62 -22.68
N ASP A 3 -14.02 12.38 -22.56
CA ASP A 3 -12.89 12.05 -21.71
C ASP A 3 -11.65 12.77 -22.27
N LYS A 4 -11.29 13.90 -21.67
CA LYS A 4 -10.10 14.68 -22.04
C LYS A 4 -8.86 14.00 -21.46
N SER A 5 -8.56 12.80 -21.95
CA SER A 5 -7.30 12.14 -21.67
C SER A 5 -6.15 12.96 -22.27
N LYS A 6 -5.11 13.22 -21.45
CA LYS A 6 -3.87 13.87 -21.89
C LYS A 6 -2.74 12.84 -21.87
N VAL A 7 -1.88 12.90 -22.89
CA VAL A 7 -0.72 12.01 -23.00
C VAL A 7 0.48 12.66 -22.33
N ILE A 8 1.18 11.89 -21.49
CA ILE A 8 2.45 12.27 -20.88
C ILE A 8 3.49 11.26 -21.35
N SER A 9 4.63 11.76 -21.85
CA SER A 9 5.78 10.93 -22.22
C SER A 9 6.84 11.04 -21.12
N LEU A 10 7.34 9.89 -20.68
CA LEU A 10 8.38 9.78 -19.66
C LEU A 10 9.59 9.07 -20.26
N ARG A 11 10.80 9.52 -19.89
CA ARG A 11 12.02 8.74 -20.14
C ARG A 11 12.27 7.88 -18.92
N LEU A 12 12.46 6.59 -19.17
CA LEU A 12 12.70 5.58 -18.14
C LEU A 12 14.03 4.91 -18.42
N THR A 13 14.70 4.49 -17.36
CA THR A 13 15.84 3.59 -17.43
C THR A 13 15.39 2.18 -17.83
N GLU A 14 16.33 1.34 -18.25
CA GLU A 14 16.04 -0.07 -18.57
C GLU A 14 15.48 -0.82 -17.34
N GLN A 15 16.00 -0.53 -16.16
CA GLN A 15 15.56 -1.16 -14.91
C GLN A 15 14.13 -0.76 -14.53
N GLU A 16 13.77 0.51 -14.67
CA GLU A 16 12.39 0.99 -14.43
C GLU A 16 11.40 0.39 -15.44
N THR A 17 11.83 0.27 -16.70
CA THR A 17 11.01 -0.35 -17.75
C THR A 17 10.77 -1.84 -17.46
N ALA A 18 11.81 -2.57 -17.05
CA ALA A 18 11.71 -3.98 -16.66
C ALA A 18 10.81 -4.17 -15.43
N ALA A 19 10.90 -3.28 -14.43
CA ALA A 19 10.05 -3.31 -13.25
C ALA A 19 8.57 -3.07 -13.62
N LEU A 20 8.29 -2.09 -14.49
CA LEU A 20 6.94 -1.84 -14.99
C LEU A 20 6.37 -3.03 -15.77
N ASP A 21 7.20 -3.68 -16.59
CA ASP A 21 6.82 -4.88 -17.32
C ASP A 21 6.47 -6.05 -16.40
N SER A 22 7.29 -6.27 -15.38
CA SER A 22 7.05 -7.32 -14.39
C SER A 22 5.75 -7.06 -13.62
N ALA A 23 5.54 -5.82 -13.17
CA ALA A 23 4.33 -5.42 -12.45
C ALA A 23 3.06 -5.51 -13.32
N ALA A 24 3.14 -5.11 -14.59
CA ALA A 24 2.03 -5.23 -15.52
C ALA A 24 1.62 -6.69 -15.72
N ARG A 25 2.59 -7.60 -15.88
CA ARG A 25 2.34 -9.04 -16.00
C ARG A 25 1.76 -9.65 -14.74
N SER A 26 2.30 -9.32 -13.56
CA SER A 26 1.83 -9.90 -12.29
C SER A 26 0.41 -9.46 -11.93
N LEU A 27 0.07 -8.21 -12.23
CA LEU A 27 -1.26 -7.65 -11.97
C LEU A 27 -2.27 -7.96 -13.10
N GLY A 28 -1.84 -8.53 -14.22
CA GLY A 28 -2.69 -8.77 -15.39
C GLY A 28 -3.20 -7.48 -16.04
N THR A 29 -2.43 -6.38 -15.97
CA THR A 29 -2.83 -5.05 -16.47
C THR A 29 -1.81 -4.49 -17.46
N THR A 30 -2.08 -3.29 -18.00
CA THR A 30 -1.16 -2.60 -18.92
C THR A 30 -0.14 -1.75 -18.15
N ARG A 31 1.04 -1.51 -18.74
CA ARG A 31 2.04 -0.56 -18.18
C ARG A 31 1.42 0.80 -17.84
N ALA A 32 0.53 1.29 -18.70
CA ALA A 32 -0.15 2.57 -18.48
C ALA A 32 -1.02 2.55 -17.22
N GLU A 33 -1.69 1.44 -16.92
CA GLU A 33 -2.53 1.33 -15.72
C GLU A 33 -1.69 1.20 -14.44
N VAL A 34 -0.55 0.51 -14.52
CA VAL A 34 0.43 0.47 -13.43
C VAL A 34 0.95 1.88 -13.14
N ILE A 35 1.32 2.65 -14.18
CA ILE A 35 1.77 4.05 -14.02
C ILE A 35 0.65 4.92 -13.45
N ARG A 36 -0.60 4.77 -13.91
CA ARG A 36 -1.74 5.53 -13.36
C ARG A 36 -1.95 5.23 -11.87
N THR A 37 -1.85 3.96 -11.48
CA THR A 37 -1.95 3.55 -10.08
C THR A 37 -0.82 4.18 -9.26
N ALA A 38 0.42 4.10 -9.76
CA ALA A 38 1.57 4.72 -9.12
C ALA A 38 1.42 6.25 -8.99
N LEU A 39 0.87 6.93 -10.00
CA LEU A 39 0.59 8.37 -9.94
C LEU A 39 -0.50 8.71 -8.92
N ARG A 40 -1.60 7.94 -8.88
CA ARG A 40 -2.71 8.15 -7.94
C ARG A 40 -2.25 8.05 -6.49
N ILE A 41 -1.31 7.17 -6.21
CA ILE A 41 -0.74 7.01 -4.86
C ILE A 41 0.37 8.04 -4.65
N GLY A 42 1.35 8.10 -5.55
CA GLY A 42 2.59 8.86 -5.36
C GLY A 42 2.43 10.38 -5.40
N VAL A 43 1.53 10.93 -6.22
CA VAL A 43 1.36 12.39 -6.32
C VAL A 43 0.86 13.00 -5.00
N PRO A 44 -0.17 12.47 -4.32
CA PRO A 44 -0.56 12.94 -2.98
C PRO A 44 0.58 12.94 -1.96
N PHE A 45 1.40 11.87 -1.91
CA PHE A 45 2.54 11.80 -1.00
C PHE A 45 3.61 12.85 -1.33
N ALA A 46 3.93 13.01 -2.61
CA ALA A 46 4.90 13.99 -3.08
C ALA A 46 4.44 15.43 -2.77
N VAL A 47 3.17 15.75 -3.02
CA VAL A 47 2.58 17.06 -2.70
C VAL A 47 2.63 17.33 -1.20
N ALA A 48 2.37 16.31 -0.38
CA ALA A 48 2.43 16.42 1.07
C ALA A 48 3.86 16.39 1.62
N SER A 49 4.90 16.41 0.77
CA SER A 49 6.33 16.30 1.16
C SER A 49 6.66 15.06 2.01
N HIS A 50 5.84 14.01 1.90
CA HIS A 50 6.06 12.76 2.59
C HIS A 50 6.95 11.87 1.72
N GLY A 51 8.16 11.59 2.21
CA GLY A 51 8.94 10.46 1.72
C GLY A 51 8.50 9.19 2.43
N ILE A 52 8.13 8.14 1.69
CA ILE A 52 7.89 6.83 2.28
C ILE A 52 9.24 6.13 2.42
N ASN A 53 9.77 6.08 3.64
CA ASN A 53 10.86 5.18 3.97
C ASN A 53 10.25 3.81 4.33
N ALA A 54 10.17 2.92 3.33
CA ALA A 54 9.54 1.62 3.50
C ALA A 54 10.12 0.80 4.67
N PRO A 55 11.46 0.69 4.86
CA PRO A 55 12.02 0.04 6.04
C PRO A 55 11.54 0.63 7.36
N ARG A 56 11.47 1.97 7.46
CA ARG A 56 10.98 2.65 8.66
C ARG A 56 9.49 2.42 8.90
N LEU A 57 8.70 2.40 7.84
CA LEU A 57 7.26 2.10 7.92
C LEU A 57 7.03 0.67 8.43
N VAL A 58 7.73 -0.32 7.85
CA VAL A 58 7.68 -1.72 8.31
C VAL A 58 8.07 -1.80 9.79
N MET A 59 9.17 -1.16 10.19
CA MET A 59 9.59 -1.15 11.59
C MET A 59 8.55 -0.55 12.53
N CYS A 60 7.85 0.51 12.11
CA CYS A 60 6.75 1.08 12.91
C CYS A 60 5.58 0.10 13.03
N LEU A 61 5.20 -0.58 11.95
CA LEU A 61 4.14 -1.60 11.96
C LEU A 61 4.51 -2.78 12.89
N GLU A 62 5.72 -3.32 12.74
CA GLU A 62 6.25 -4.40 13.59
C GLU A 62 6.28 -4.00 15.06
N ARG A 63 6.71 -2.76 15.35
CA ARG A 63 6.73 -2.26 16.73
C ARG A 63 5.34 -2.14 17.32
N MET A 64 4.36 -1.71 16.55
CA MET A 64 2.96 -1.65 17.00
C MET A 64 2.40 -3.06 17.24
N GLN A 65 2.67 -4.01 16.35
CA GLN A 65 2.27 -5.39 16.52
C GLN A 65 2.90 -6.01 17.77
N ALA A 66 4.21 -5.85 17.98
CA ALA A 66 4.90 -6.35 19.16
C ALA A 66 4.38 -5.71 20.46
N ALA A 67 4.09 -4.40 20.45
CA ALA A 67 3.51 -3.72 21.61
C ALA A 67 2.10 -4.24 21.93
N LEU A 68 1.25 -4.40 20.92
CA LEU A 68 -0.08 -4.98 21.08
C LEU A 68 -0.01 -6.43 21.56
N ASP A 69 0.91 -7.22 21.02
CA ASP A 69 1.10 -8.62 21.40
C ASP A 69 1.46 -8.76 22.88
N VAL A 70 2.36 -7.90 23.38
CA VAL A 70 2.71 -7.84 24.81
C VAL A 70 1.50 -7.43 25.66
N ILE A 71 0.73 -6.43 25.25
CA ILE A 71 -0.44 -5.96 26.03
C ILE A 71 -1.51 -7.04 26.08
N VAL A 72 -1.84 -7.64 24.93
CA VAL A 72 -2.88 -8.67 24.82
C VAL A 72 -2.48 -9.91 25.59
N HIS A 73 -1.27 -10.43 25.42
CA HIS A 73 -0.83 -11.62 26.14
C HIS A 73 -0.67 -11.39 27.64
N ARG A 74 -0.42 -10.16 28.08
CA ARG A 74 -0.22 -9.84 29.51
C ARG A 74 -1.52 -9.51 30.25
N GLU A 75 -2.48 -8.85 29.61
CA GLU A 75 -3.68 -8.30 30.27
C GLU A 75 -4.98 -8.95 29.80
N HIS A 76 -5.04 -9.48 28.58
CA HIS A 76 -6.28 -9.97 27.94
C HIS A 76 -6.02 -11.20 27.05
N ALA A 77 -5.32 -12.20 27.59
CA ALA A 77 -4.89 -13.39 26.84
C ALA A 77 -6.06 -14.20 26.28
N ASP A 78 -7.24 -14.10 26.90
CA ASP A 78 -8.51 -14.71 26.50
C ASP A 78 -9.15 -14.03 25.28
N ALA A 79 -8.86 -12.75 25.06
CA ALA A 79 -9.38 -11.97 23.92
C ALA A 79 -8.51 -12.12 22.65
N ALA A 80 -7.27 -12.59 22.78
CA ALA A 80 -6.30 -12.71 21.68
C ALA A 80 -6.86 -13.42 20.42
N PRO A 81 -7.60 -14.55 20.53
CA PRO A 81 -8.13 -15.25 19.35
C PRO A 81 -9.20 -14.45 18.59
N GLN A 82 -9.89 -13.52 19.26
CA GLN A 82 -11.04 -12.78 18.71
C GLN A 82 -10.60 -11.51 17.96
N LEU A 83 -9.37 -11.04 18.20
CA LEU A 83 -8.85 -9.81 17.60
C LEU A 83 -8.74 -9.87 16.08
N ASN A 84 -8.33 -11.01 15.52
CA ASN A 84 -8.27 -11.19 14.06
C ASN A 84 -9.65 -11.12 13.44
N THR A 85 -10.65 -11.77 14.06
CA THR A 85 -12.05 -11.73 13.59
C THR A 85 -12.61 -10.31 13.62
N ILE A 86 -12.32 -9.54 14.67
CA ILE A 86 -12.74 -8.13 14.78
C ILE A 86 -12.03 -7.25 13.74
N ALA A 87 -10.73 -7.48 13.51
CA ALA A 87 -9.96 -6.74 12.52
C ALA A 87 -10.46 -6.99 11.09
N GLU A 88 -10.76 -8.24 10.74
CA GLU A 88 -11.35 -8.62 9.45
C GLU A 88 -12.72 -7.97 9.26
N GLN A 89 -13.59 -8.01 10.27
CA GLN A 89 -14.91 -7.36 10.23
C GLN A 89 -14.80 -5.85 10.00
N ARG A 90 -13.91 -5.16 10.74
CA ARG A 90 -13.70 -3.71 10.59
C ARG A 90 -13.11 -3.34 9.24
N MET A 91 -12.20 -4.17 8.71
CA MET A 91 -11.64 -3.92 7.38
C MET A 91 -12.73 -3.97 6.31
N ALA A 92 -13.63 -4.96 6.38
CA ALA A 92 -14.77 -5.06 5.47
C ALA A 92 -15.78 -3.92 5.65
N GLU A 93 -15.97 -3.41 6.86
CA GLU A 93 -16.96 -2.38 7.16
C GLU A 93 -16.51 -0.95 6.75
N PHE A 94 -15.22 -0.62 6.94
CA PHE A 94 -14.73 0.76 6.78
C PHE A 94 -13.83 1.00 5.57
N HIS A 95 -13.33 -0.07 4.92
CA HIS A 95 -12.30 0.04 3.88
C HIS A 95 -12.55 -0.82 2.63
N ALA A 96 -13.76 -1.36 2.46
CA ALA A 96 -14.19 -2.09 1.26
C ALA A 96 -14.63 -1.16 0.11
#